data_AF-A0A0F9UBU8-F1
#
_entry.id   AF-A0A0F9UBU8-F1
#
_cell.length_a   1.000
_cell.length_b   1.000
_cell.length_c   1.000
_cell.angle_alpha   90.00
_cell.angle_beta   90.00
_cell.angle_gamma   90.00
#
_symmetry.space_group_name_H-M   'P 1'
#
loop_
_entity.id
_entity.type
_entity.pdbx_description
1 polymer ?
#
loop_
_entity_poly.entity_id
_entity_poly.type
_entity_poly.pdbx_seq_one_letter_code
_entity_poly.pdbx_strand_id
1 'polypeptide(L)'
;MCAALLCGGCVLREMTITSDPPGALVLVSDEEKGRTPVTFEFVWYGDYDIILRLEGYETLKTAAPINPPLYEIPPLDLLSELAPWTYRDRRFLHYTLTPRQVLSPEKLIEQAKQLERQNRQPVEK
;
A
#
# COMPACT_ATOMS: atom_id res chain seq x y z
N MET A 1 19.11 3.05 45.04
CA MET A 1 18.26 4.10 44.47
C MET A 1 17.55 3.51 43.26
N CYS A 2 16.29 3.08 43.41
CA CYS A 2 15.48 2.59 42.31
C CYS A 2 15.05 3.78 41.44
N ALA A 3 15.71 3.95 40.30
CA ALA A 3 15.20 4.84 39.26
C ALA A 3 13.98 4.15 38.65
N ALA A 4 12.80 4.67 38.95
CA ALA A 4 11.56 4.27 38.33
C ALA A 4 11.71 4.43 36.81
N LEU A 5 11.74 3.30 36.08
CA LEU A 5 11.53 3.33 34.65
C LEU A 5 10.15 3.93 34.42
N LEU A 6 10.12 5.05 33.72
CA LEU A 6 8.92 5.61 33.11
C LEU A 6 8.34 4.53 32.20
N CYS A 7 7.36 3.78 32.70
CA CYS A 7 6.52 2.89 31.91
C CYS A 7 5.60 3.75 31.04
N GLY A 8 6.15 4.42 30.05
CA GLY A 8 5.33 4.94 28.96
C GLY A 8 4.72 3.76 28.21
N GLY A 9 3.41 3.77 27.99
CA GLY A 9 2.73 2.77 27.16
C GLY A 9 3.45 2.64 25.82
N CYS A 10 4.05 1.48 25.56
CA CYS A 10 4.69 1.21 24.28
C CYS A 10 3.62 0.72 23.31
N VAL A 11 3.47 1.41 22.18
CA VAL A 11 2.59 0.98 21.08
C VAL A 11 3.46 0.39 19.98
N LEU A 12 3.31 -0.92 19.73
CA LEU A 12 3.95 -1.61 18.62
C LEU A 12 2.97 -1.65 17.45
N ARG A 13 3.38 -1.15 16.30
CA ARG A 13 2.56 -1.08 15.10
C ARG A 13 3.27 -1.77 13.96
N GLU A 14 2.70 -2.87 13.48
CA GLU A 14 3.27 -3.70 12.42
C GLU A 14 2.30 -3.74 11.23
N MET A 15 2.83 -3.55 10.02
CA MET A 15 2.09 -3.73 8.77
C MET A 15 2.73 -4.85 7.96
N THR A 16 1.90 -5.80 7.54
CA THR A 16 2.31 -6.93 6.68
C THR A 16 1.66 -6.78 5.31
N ILE A 17 2.48 -6.72 4.27
CA ILE A 17 2.05 -6.62 2.87
C ILE A 17 2.37 -7.93 2.16
N THR A 18 1.35 -8.49 1.52
CA THR A 18 1.43 -9.75 0.75
C THR A 18 0.90 -9.54 -0.66
N SER A 19 1.39 -10.34 -1.61
CA SER A 19 0.88 -10.30 -2.98
C SER A 19 0.71 -11.69 -3.58
N ASP A 20 -0.18 -11.77 -4.57
CA ASP A 20 -0.35 -12.91 -5.46
C ASP A 20 -0.07 -12.49 -6.92
N PRO A 21 1.03 -12.99 -7.55
CA PRO A 21 2.04 -13.89 -7.00
C PRO A 21 3.00 -13.22 -5.98
N PRO A 22 3.72 -13.99 -5.16
CA PRO A 22 4.70 -13.46 -4.20
C PRO A 22 5.98 -12.95 -4.88
N GLY A 23 6.80 -12.19 -4.15
CA GLY A 23 8.09 -11.68 -4.61
C GLY A 23 8.05 -10.29 -5.26
N ALA A 24 6.91 -9.61 -5.19
CA ALA A 24 6.73 -8.25 -5.68
C ALA A 24 7.50 -7.25 -4.81
N LEU A 25 8.21 -6.31 -5.42
CA LEU A 25 8.85 -5.20 -4.74
C LEU A 25 7.77 -4.25 -4.20
N VAL A 26 7.87 -3.92 -2.91
CA VAL A 26 6.92 -3.07 -2.18
C VAL A 26 7.58 -1.73 -1.89
N LEU A 27 6.93 -0.66 -2.35
CA LEU A 27 7.22 0.70 -1.94
C LEU A 27 6.02 1.25 -1.18
N VAL A 28 6.28 1.87 -0.03
CA VAL A 28 5.26 2.52 0.81
C VAL A 28 5.67 3.97 1.02
N SER A 29 4.84 4.91 0.55
CA SER A 29 5.14 6.36 0.57
C SER A 29 6.53 6.67 0.01
N ASP A 30 6.82 6.13 -1.18
CA ASP A 30 8.11 6.22 -1.91
C ASP A 30 9.33 5.55 -1.23
N GLU A 31 9.15 4.90 -0.07
CA GLU A 31 10.21 4.15 0.60
C GLU A 31 10.15 2.66 0.24
N GLU A 32 11.26 2.10 -0.23
CA GLU A 32 11.35 0.67 -0.50
C GLU A 32 11.40 -0.14 0.81
N LYS A 33 10.40 -1.00 1.03
CA LYS A 33 10.32 -1.85 2.23
C LYS A 33 10.86 -3.26 2.01
N GLY A 34 10.98 -3.70 0.77
CA GLY A 34 11.47 -5.04 0.40
C GLY A 34 10.53 -5.77 -0.55
N ARG A 35 10.54 -7.11 -0.53
CA ARG A 35 9.70 -7.95 -1.41
C ARG A 35 8.63 -8.71 -0.62
N THR A 36 7.45 -8.89 -1.21
CA THR A 36 6.35 -9.64 -0.60
C THR A 36 6.69 -11.12 -0.40
N PRO A 37 6.26 -11.75 0.72
CA PRO A 37 5.64 -11.13 1.89
C PRO A 37 6.66 -10.31 2.71
N VAL A 38 6.29 -9.09 3.09
CA VAL A 38 7.13 -8.20 3.91
C VAL A 38 6.35 -7.67 5.11
N THR A 39 6.99 -7.62 6.27
CA THR A 39 6.46 -7.02 7.49
C THR A 39 7.40 -5.93 7.96
N PHE A 40 6.86 -4.77 8.29
CA PHE A 40 7.64 -3.63 8.80
C PHE A 40 6.81 -2.82 9.79
N GLU A 41 7.50 -2.03 10.61
CA GLU A 41 6.87 -1.15 11.58
C GLU A 41 6.45 0.19 10.94
N PHE A 42 5.32 0.74 11.38
CA PHE A 42 4.85 2.05 10.95
C PHE A 42 4.57 2.96 12.15
N VAL A 43 4.71 4.27 11.98
CA VAL A 43 4.65 5.23 13.10
C VAL A 43 3.30 5.94 13.17
N TRP A 44 2.73 6.31 12.03
CA TRP A 44 1.58 7.21 11.94
C TRP A 44 0.38 6.53 11.28
N TYR A 45 -0.82 6.86 11.74
CA TYR A 45 -2.06 6.48 11.04
C TYR A 45 -2.34 7.50 9.93
N GLY A 46 -2.94 7.04 8.83
CA GLY A 46 -3.22 7.86 7.67
C GLY A 46 -3.27 7.05 6.38
N ASP A 47 -3.28 7.76 5.26
CA ASP A 47 -3.29 7.17 3.93
C ASP A 47 -1.86 6.89 3.47
N TYR A 48 -1.60 5.62 3.16
CA TYR A 48 -0.31 5.18 2.63
C TYR A 48 -0.41 4.90 1.14
N ASP A 49 0.48 5.53 0.36
CA ASP A 49 0.66 5.21 -1.05
C ASP A 49 1.47 3.91 -1.19
N ILE A 50 0.81 2.87 -1.64
CA ILE A 50 1.40 1.54 -1.78
C ILE A 50 1.58 1.23 -3.26
N ILE A 51 2.83 0.93 -3.62
CA ILE A 51 3.21 0.56 -4.98
C ILE A 51 3.82 -0.83 -4.96
N LEU A 52 3.24 -1.75 -5.72
CA LEU A 52 3.79 -3.08 -5.93
C LEU A 52 4.31 -3.21 -7.36
N ARG A 53 5.55 -3.68 -7.49
CA ARG A 53 6.21 -3.92 -8.78
C ARG A 53 6.69 -5.35 -8.88
N LEU A 54 6.26 -6.04 -9.92
CA LEU A 54 6.75 -7.37 -10.25
C LEU A 54 7.02 -7.48 -11.75
N GLU A 55 8.09 -8.18 -12.11
CA GLU A 55 8.45 -8.40 -13.50
C GLU A 55 7.40 -9.24 -14.22
N GLY A 56 7.00 -8.84 -15.43
CA GLY A 56 5.92 -9.50 -16.17
C GLY A 56 4.50 -9.13 -15.70
N TYR A 57 4.37 -8.29 -14.67
CA TYR A 57 3.10 -7.80 -14.16
C TYR A 57 2.96 -6.29 -14.34
N GLU A 58 1.73 -5.81 -14.25
CA GLU A 58 1.41 -4.39 -14.19
C GLU A 58 1.82 -3.83 -12.82
N THR A 59 2.28 -2.58 -12.81
CA THR A 59 2.57 -1.90 -11.54
C THR A 59 1.26 -1.51 -10.88
N LEU A 60 1.00 -2.10 -9.72
CA LEU A 60 -0.16 -1.74 -8.90
C LEU A 60 0.19 -0.49 -8.09
N LYS A 61 -0.65 0.54 -8.16
CA LYS A 61 -0.59 1.73 -7.32
C LYS A 61 -1.93 1.89 -6.61
N THR A 62 -1.93 1.93 -5.29
CA THR A 62 -3.16 2.00 -4.49
C THR A 62 -2.90 2.77 -3.21
N ALA A 63 -3.91 3.51 -2.74
CA ALA A 63 -3.88 4.16 -1.44
C ALA A 63 -4.56 3.27 -0.41
N ALA A 64 -3.86 2.95 0.68
CA ALA A 64 -4.41 2.19 1.80
C ALA A 64 -4.65 3.10 3.01
N PRO A 65 -5.92 3.36 3.39
CA PRO A 65 -6.24 4.12 4.59
C PRO A 65 -6.02 3.26 5.83
N ILE A 66 -5.07 3.65 6.68
CA ILE A 66 -4.78 2.99 7.95
C ILE A 66 -5.33 3.86 9.07
N ASN A 67 -6.56 3.57 9.52
CA ASN A 67 -7.24 4.36 10.54
C ASN A 67 -6.76 4.03 11.96
N PRO A 68 -6.64 5.05 12.84
CA PRO A 68 -6.30 4.84 14.23
C PRO A 68 -7.42 4.05 14.93
N PRO A 69 -7.08 3.18 15.87
CA PRO A 69 -8.07 2.55 16.73
C PRO A 69 -8.72 3.60 17.64
N LEU A 70 -9.96 3.33 18.08
CA LEU A 70 -10.74 4.30 18.87
C LEU A 70 -10.03 4.77 20.15
N TYR A 71 -9.18 3.93 20.75
CA TYR A 71 -8.44 4.26 21.97
C TYR A 71 -7.27 5.24 21.76
N GLU A 72 -6.97 5.63 20.52
CA GLU A 72 -6.01 6.68 20.19
C GLU A 72 -6.71 8.00 19.78
N ILE A 73 -8.05 8.07 19.90
CA ILE A 73 -8.81 9.27 19.56
C ILE A 73 -9.08 10.09 20.83
N PRO A 74 -8.79 11.42 20.84
CA PRO A 74 -9.11 12.28 21.98
C PRO A 74 -10.61 12.27 22.33
N PRO A 75 -11.00 12.21 23.62
CA PRO A 75 -10.16 12.23 24.83
C PRO A 75 -9.74 10.84 25.34
N LEU A 76 -10.15 9.75 24.68
CA LEU A 76 -9.90 8.38 25.13
C LEU A 76 -8.40 8.04 25.14
N ASP A 77 -7.64 8.68 24.26
CA ASP A 77 -6.17 8.59 24.15
C ASP A 77 -5.43 8.90 25.47
N LEU A 78 -5.94 9.84 26.27
CA LEU A 78 -5.32 10.18 27.56
C LEU A 78 -5.39 9.01 28.57
N LEU A 79 -6.43 8.17 28.49
CA LEU A 79 -6.59 7.02 29.37
C LEU A 79 -5.79 5.81 28.91
N SER A 80 -5.57 5.68 27.60
CA SER A 80 -4.77 4.59 27.02
C SER A 80 -3.28 4.81 27.26
N GLU A 81 -2.78 6.04 27.16
CA GLU A 81 -1.38 6.39 27.45
C GLU A 81 -0.97 6.12 28.91
N LEU A 82 -1.89 6.32 29.85
CA LEU A 82 -1.65 6.10 31.29
C LEU A 82 -1.68 4.62 31.70
N ALA A 83 -2.09 3.75 30.78
CA ALA A 83 -2.32 2.36 31.12
C ALA A 83 -1.04 1.51 30.94
N PRO A 84 -0.73 0.60 31.89
CA PRO A 84 0.57 -0.09 31.97
C PRO A 84 0.73 -1.28 30.99
N TRP A 85 -0.07 -1.32 29.92
CA TRP A 85 -0.11 -2.40 28.93
C TRP A 85 0.46 -1.99 27.57
N THR A 86 0.99 -2.96 26.82
CA THR A 86 1.52 -2.74 25.47
C THR A 86 0.41 -2.92 24.45
N TYR A 87 0.14 -1.87 23.67
CA TYR A 87 -0.78 -1.95 22.54
C TYR A 87 -0.04 -2.54 21.33
N ARG A 88 -0.64 -3.55 20.70
CA ARG A 88 -0.10 -4.18 19.49
C ARG A 88 -1.12 -4.02 18.37
N ASP A 89 -0.83 -3.14 17.41
CA ASP A 89 -1.62 -3.02 16.19
C ASP A 89 -0.91 -3.80 15.07
N ARG A 90 -1.62 -4.76 14.48
CA ARG A 90 -1.13 -5.58 13.36
C ARG A 90 -2.09 -5.44 12.20
N ARG A 91 -1.59 -4.90 11.09
CA ARG A 91 -2.35 -4.69 9.86
C ARG A 91 -1.88 -5.66 8.77
N PHE A 92 -2.82 -6.25 8.05
CA PHE A 92 -2.56 -7.18 6.96
C PHE A 92 -3.19 -6.65 5.68
N LEU A 93 -2.36 -6.42 4.66
CA LEU A 93 -2.76 -5.96 3.33
C LEU A 93 -2.40 -7.02 2.30
N HIS A 94 -3.36 -7.40 1.48
CA HIS A 94 -3.18 -8.39 0.42
C HIS A 94 -3.56 -7.80 -0.93
N TYR A 95 -2.71 -8.03 -1.92
CA TYR A 95 -2.86 -7.48 -3.27
C TYR A 95 -2.70 -8.54 -4.35
N THR A 96 -3.60 -8.57 -5.32
CA THR A 96 -3.47 -9.44 -6.50
C THR A 96 -2.92 -8.63 -7.67
N LEU A 97 -1.85 -9.12 -8.30
CA LEU A 97 -1.21 -8.44 -9.42
C LEU A 97 -1.75 -8.96 -10.76
N THR A 98 -2.01 -8.04 -11.69
CA THR A 98 -2.44 -8.36 -13.05
C THR A 98 -1.22 -8.60 -13.95
N PRO A 99 -1.17 -9.70 -14.71
CA PRO A 99 -0.12 -9.91 -15.71
C PRO A 99 -0.10 -8.78 -16.73
N ARG A 100 1.09 -8.34 -17.12
CA ARG A 100 1.25 -7.29 -18.12
C ARG A 100 0.84 -7.82 -19.48
N GLN A 101 -0.17 -7.22 -20.08
CA GLN A 101 -0.55 -7.54 -21.45
C GLN A 101 0.47 -6.92 -22.42
N VAL A 102 1.33 -7.75 -23.00
CA VAL A 102 2.15 -7.36 -24.15
C VAL A 102 1.22 -7.37 -25.37
N LEU A 103 0.79 -6.20 -25.84
CA LEU A 103 0.03 -6.11 -27.08
C LEU A 103 0.88 -6.68 -28.23
N SER A 104 0.33 -7.64 -28.97
CA SER A 104 1.06 -8.21 -30.12
C SER A 104 1.26 -7.12 -31.19
N PRO A 105 2.37 -7.16 -31.95
CA PRO A 105 2.64 -6.17 -33.00
C PRO A 105 1.48 -6.00 -33.99
N GLU A 106 0.77 -7.09 -34.29
CA GLU A 106 -0.40 -7.08 -35.17
C GLU A 106 -1.56 -6.28 -34.59
N LYS A 107 -1.84 -6.44 -33.29
CA LYS A 107 -2.89 -5.66 -32.58
C LYS A 107 -2.54 -4.17 -32.51
N LEU A 108 -1.26 -3.83 -32.33
CA LEU A 108 -0.80 -2.44 -32.34
C LEU A 108 -0.99 -1.79 -33.72
N ILE A 109 -0.64 -2.51 -34.80
CA ILE A 109 -0.85 -2.03 -36.18
C ILE A 109 -2.35 -1.89 -36.49
N GLU A 110 -3.18 -2.82 -36.03
CA GLU A 110 -4.63 -2.74 -36.20
C GLU A 110 -5.22 -1.53 -35.48
N GLN A 111 -4.84 -1.30 -34.21
CA GLN A 111 -5.26 -0.12 -33.45
C GLN A 111 -4.81 1.19 -34.13
N ALA A 112 -3.57 1.25 -34.63
CA ALA A 112 -3.08 2.43 -35.36
C ALA A 112 -3.90 2.71 -36.62
N LYS A 113 -4.20 1.68 -37.42
CA LYS A 113 -5.05 1.81 -38.62
C LYS A 113 -6.49 2.21 -38.30
N GLN A 114 -7.05 1.72 -37.19
CA GLN A 114 -8.39 2.13 -36.73
C GLN A 114 -8.43 3.61 -36.36
N LEU A 115 -7.42 4.09 -35.62
CA LEU A 115 -7.28 5.50 -35.26
C LEU A 115 -7.11 6.40 -36.48
N GLU A 116 -6.30 6.00 -37.46
CA GLU A 116 -6.15 6.72 -38.73
C GLU A 116 -7.47 6.86 -39.48
N ARG A 117 -8.27 5.79 -39.54
CA ARG A 117 -9.60 5.80 -40.17
C ARG A 117 -10.58 6.72 -39.45
N GLN A 118 -10.57 6.72 -38.12
CA GLN A 118 -11.40 7.60 -37.31
C GLN A 118 -11.03 9.08 -37.53
N ASN A 119 -9.74 9.42 -37.50
CA ASN A 119 -9.27 10.80 -37.74
C ASN A 119 -9.55 11.29 -39.18
N ARG A 120 -9.69 10.36 -40.13
CA ARG A 120 -9.97 10.67 -41.54
C ARG A 120 -11.46 10.83 -41.84
N GLN A 121 -12.34 10.42 -40.93
CA GLN A 121 -13.76 10.76 -41.05
C GLN A 121 -13.93 12.25 -40.72
N PRO A 122 -14.55 13.06 -41.59
CA PRO A 122 -14.78 14.46 -41.28
C PRO A 122 -15.68 14.53 -40.06
N VAL A 123 -15.36 15.40 -39.10
CA VAL A 123 -16.29 15.77 -38.03
C VAL A 123 -17.47 16.46 -38.70
N GLU A 124 -18.52 15.69 -38.99
CA GLU A 124 -19.76 16.18 -39.58
C GLU A 124 -20.39 17.18 -38.58
N LYS A 125 -20.55 18.43 -39.03
CA LYS A 125 -21.02 19.56 -38.23
C LYS A 125 -22.28 20.13 -38.85
#